data_AF-A0A6L7EW89-F1
#
_entry.id   AF-A0A6L7EW89-F1
#
_cell.length_a   1.000
_cell.length_b   1.000
_cell.length_c   1.000
_cell.angle_alpha   90.00
_cell.angle_beta   90.00
_cell.angle_gamma   90.00
#
_symmetry.space_group_name_H-M   'P 1'
#
loop_
_entity.id
_entity.type
_entity.pdbx_description
1 polymer ?
#
loop_
_entity_poly.entity_id
_entity_poly.type
_entity_poly.pdbx_seq_one_letter_code
_entity_poly.pdbx_strand_id
1 'polypeptide(L)'
;MKPYRVRFMAEVGCEYALWGDPWRPCPASGDHDVEDLEHVLPVSDDLRDRILAWADRYRRYDGGERELDMWDFDGRGMHMSRELQRELGRQYAVHYFFTFAGARAKWLTTVADDPCPGWTAS
;
A
#
# COMPACT_ATOMS: atom_id res chain seq x y z
N MET A 1 -3.79 14.99 16.87
CA MET A 1 -2.62 14.09 16.79
C MET A 1 -2.29 13.89 15.33
N LYS A 2 -1.00 13.80 14.94
CA LYS A 2 -0.64 13.50 13.54
C LYS A 2 -0.89 12.01 13.26
N PRO A 3 -1.48 11.62 12.12
CA PRO A 3 -1.73 10.22 11.80
C PRO A 3 -0.42 9.42 11.67
N TYR A 4 -0.49 8.12 11.93
CA TYR A 4 0.59 7.16 11.67
C TYR A 4 0.71 6.94 10.17
N ARG A 5 1.93 7.02 9.62
CA ARG A 5 2.14 6.92 8.18
C ARG A 5 2.35 5.47 7.77
N VAL A 6 1.59 5.03 6.77
CA VAL A 6 1.76 3.74 6.12
C VAL A 6 2.16 4.01 4.68
N ARG A 7 3.33 3.52 4.28
CA ARG A 7 3.77 3.53 2.88
C ARG A 7 3.29 2.23 2.24
N PHE A 8 2.64 2.34 1.09
CA PHE A 8 2.12 1.22 0.32
C PHE A 8 2.89 1.17 -1.00
N MET A 9 3.72 0.17 -1.19
CA MET A 9 4.51 -0.03 -2.42
C MET A 9 5.08 -1.45 -2.44
N ALA A 10 5.33 -1.99 -3.62
CA ALA A 10 6.09 -3.23 -3.72
C ALA A 10 7.59 -2.93 -3.59
N GLU A 11 8.29 -3.69 -2.75
CA GLU A 11 9.76 -3.65 -2.67
C GLU A 11 10.37 -4.76 -3.55
N VAL A 12 11.47 -4.43 -4.20
CA VAL A 12 12.30 -5.36 -4.99
C VAL A 12 12.81 -6.46 -4.07
N GLY A 13 12.61 -7.72 -4.44
CA GLY A 13 13.07 -8.88 -3.67
C GLY A 13 12.30 -9.21 -2.38
N CYS A 14 11.18 -8.54 -2.09
CA CYS A 14 10.38 -8.78 -0.88
C CYS A 14 8.91 -9.12 -1.20
N GLU A 15 8.24 -9.84 -0.28
CA GLU A 15 6.80 -10.15 -0.36
C GLU A 15 5.91 -9.16 0.40
N TYR A 16 6.50 -8.08 0.93
CA TYR A 16 5.79 -7.05 1.70
C TYR A 16 5.36 -5.87 0.80
N ALA A 17 4.20 -5.30 1.10
CA ALA A 17 3.65 -4.11 0.48
C ALA A 17 3.57 -2.90 1.43
N LEU A 18 3.59 -3.11 2.76
CA LEU A 18 3.28 -2.10 3.75
C LEU A 18 4.48 -1.79 4.66
N TRP A 19 4.79 -0.50 4.78
CA TRP A 19 5.92 -0.02 5.57
C TRP A 19 5.52 1.10 6.52
N GLY A 20 5.91 0.95 7.78
CA GLY A 20 5.55 1.84 8.86
C GLY A 20 6.32 3.16 8.85
N ASP A 21 5.89 4.06 9.73
CA ASP A 21 6.67 5.22 10.16
C ASP A 21 7.73 4.71 11.16
N PRO A 22 9.04 4.76 10.82
CA PRO A 22 10.08 4.23 11.70
C PRO A 22 10.26 5.06 12.97
N TRP A 23 9.77 6.31 12.96
CA TRP A 23 9.97 7.26 14.05
C TRP A 23 8.78 7.36 14.99
N ARG A 24 7.74 6.54 14.80
CA ARG A 24 6.55 6.54 15.65
C ARG A 24 6.06 5.14 15.95
N PRO A 25 5.48 4.93 17.14
CA PRO A 25 4.89 3.64 17.45
C PRO A 25 3.64 3.45 16.60
N CYS A 26 3.49 2.25 16.03
CA CYS A 26 2.27 1.87 15.35
C CYS A 26 1.10 1.85 16.35
N PRO A 27 -0.07 2.45 16.03
CA PRO A 27 -1.20 2.44 16.95
C PRO A 27 -1.73 1.03 17.27
N ALA A 28 -1.50 0.04 16.40
CA ALA A 28 -1.97 -1.33 16.58
C ALA A 28 -1.06 -2.17 17.49
N SER A 29 0.27 -2.05 17.37
CA SER A 29 1.22 -2.83 18.18
C SER A 29 1.88 -2.06 19.32
N GLY A 30 2.02 -0.74 19.18
CA GLY A 30 2.81 0.09 20.08
C GLY A 30 4.32 0.12 19.77
N ASP A 31 4.78 -0.68 18.80
CA ASP A 31 6.20 -0.79 18.43
C ASP A 31 6.61 0.20 17.34
N HIS A 32 7.86 0.64 17.40
CA HIS A 32 8.53 1.31 16.29
C HIS A 32 8.99 0.25 15.27
N ASP A 33 9.11 0.61 13.99
CA ASP A 33 9.63 -0.29 12.95
C ASP A 33 8.92 -1.65 12.90
N VAL A 34 7.58 -1.63 12.96
CA VAL A 34 6.77 -2.84 12.85
C VAL A 34 7.07 -3.54 11.53
N GLU A 35 7.75 -4.69 11.63
CA GLU A 35 7.84 -5.67 10.57
C GLU A 35 6.44 -6.28 10.34
N ASP A 36 6.14 -6.65 9.10
CA ASP A 36 4.94 -7.41 8.76
C ASP A 36 3.61 -6.68 9.06
N LEU A 37 3.54 -5.40 8.68
CA LEU A 37 2.38 -4.55 8.92
C LEU A 37 1.08 -5.11 8.34
N GLU A 38 1.16 -5.89 7.27
CA GLU A 38 0.04 -6.61 6.66
C GLU A 38 -0.72 -7.45 7.68
N HIS A 39 -0.02 -8.09 8.60
CA HIS A 39 -0.61 -8.96 9.63
C HIS A 39 -0.93 -8.23 10.94
N VAL A 40 -0.34 -7.05 11.17
CA VAL A 40 -0.56 -6.26 12.39
C VAL A 40 -1.71 -5.26 12.25
N LEU A 41 -1.91 -4.69 11.06
CA LEU A 41 -2.89 -3.64 10.88
C LEU A 41 -4.34 -4.16 11.06
N PRO A 42 -5.24 -3.34 11.65
CA PRO A 42 -6.62 -3.72 11.93
C PRO A 42 -7.48 -3.58 10.67
N VAL A 43 -7.21 -4.44 9.69
CA VAL A 43 -7.91 -4.52 8.39
C VAL A 43 -8.66 -5.83 8.27
N SER A 44 -9.59 -5.89 7.32
CA SER A 44 -10.27 -7.13 6.95
C SER A 44 -9.29 -8.16 6.39
N ASP A 45 -9.57 -9.45 6.65
CA ASP A 45 -8.76 -10.55 6.12
C ASP A 45 -8.77 -10.56 4.58
N ASP A 46 -9.90 -10.22 3.95
CA ASP A 46 -10.00 -10.10 2.49
C ASP A 46 -9.04 -9.04 1.92
N LEU A 47 -8.99 -7.84 2.52
CA LEU A 47 -8.07 -6.80 2.08
C LEU A 47 -6.63 -7.22 2.31
N ARG A 48 -6.32 -7.84 3.46
CA ARG A 48 -4.99 -8.37 3.76
C ARG A 48 -4.53 -9.37 2.70
N ASP A 49 -5.36 -10.37 2.41
CA ASP A 49 -5.05 -11.42 1.44
C ASP A 49 -4.80 -10.84 0.04
N ARG A 50 -5.60 -9.84 -0.37
CA ARG A 50 -5.39 -9.16 -1.66
C ARG A 50 -4.11 -8.35 -1.71
N ILE A 51 -3.74 -7.67 -0.63
CA ILE A 51 -2.46 -6.93 -0.54
C ILE A 51 -1.28 -7.89 -0.64
N LEU A 52 -1.30 -8.98 0.12
CA LEU A 52 -0.24 -10.01 0.08
C LEU A 52 -0.14 -10.65 -1.31
N ALA A 53 -1.27 -11.03 -1.91
CA ALA A 53 -1.29 -11.60 -3.25
C ALA A 53 -0.78 -10.61 -4.32
N TRP A 54 -1.04 -9.31 -4.15
CA TRP A 54 -0.50 -8.27 -5.02
C TRP A 54 1.01 -8.14 -4.85
N ALA A 55 1.53 -8.11 -3.62
CA ALA A 55 2.96 -8.05 -3.36
C ALA A 55 3.72 -9.27 -3.94
N ASP A 56 3.17 -10.48 -3.75
CA ASP A 56 3.73 -11.72 -4.30
C ASP A 56 3.85 -11.69 -5.83
N ARG A 57 2.89 -11.05 -6.53
CA ARG A 57 2.99 -10.89 -8.00
C ARG A 57 4.20 -10.07 -8.41
N TYR A 58 4.53 -9.00 -7.69
CA TYR A 58 5.71 -8.19 -7.98
C TYR A 58 6.99 -8.94 -7.65
N ARG A 59 7.04 -9.61 -6.49
CA ARG A 59 8.17 -10.45 -6.08
C ARG A 59 8.52 -11.49 -7.15
N ARG A 60 7.53 -12.20 -7.68
CA ARG A 60 7.74 -13.20 -8.75
C ARG A 60 8.20 -12.57 -10.07
N TYR A 61 7.68 -11.40 -10.41
CA TYR A 61 8.12 -10.65 -11.59
C TYR A 61 9.59 -10.23 -11.47
N ASP A 62 9.95 -9.67 -10.33
CA ASP A 62 11.32 -9.23 -10.03
C ASP A 62 12.30 -10.41 -10.02
N GLY A 63 11.87 -11.57 -9.53
CA GLY A 63 12.61 -12.84 -9.63
C GLY A 63 12.68 -13.46 -11.04
N GLY A 64 12.05 -12.84 -12.05
CA GLY A 64 12.02 -13.34 -13.43
C GLY A 64 11.12 -14.56 -13.65
N GLU A 65 10.26 -14.89 -12.69
CA GLU A 65 9.38 -16.07 -12.77
C GLU A 65 8.11 -15.80 -13.60
N ARG A 66 7.72 -14.54 -13.78
CA ARG A 66 6.45 -14.18 -14.42
C ARG A 66 6.48 -12.81 -15.07
N GLU A 67 5.74 -12.65 -16.16
CA GLU A 67 5.43 -11.34 -16.73
C GLU A 67 4.41 -10.57 -15.88
N LEU A 68 4.58 -9.26 -15.79
CA LEU A 68 3.69 -8.37 -15.05
C LEU A 68 3.34 -7.14 -15.88
N ASP A 69 2.03 -6.91 -16.08
CA ASP A 69 1.55 -5.64 -16.58
C ASP A 69 1.67 -4.60 -15.46
N MET A 70 2.71 -3.77 -15.55
CA MET A 70 3.03 -2.74 -14.58
C MET A 70 1.93 -1.67 -14.46
N TRP A 71 1.17 -1.41 -15.54
CA TRP A 71 0.09 -0.43 -15.49
C TRP A 71 -1.10 -0.97 -14.71
N ASP A 72 -1.54 -2.20 -14.99
CA ASP A 72 -2.59 -2.88 -14.21
C ASP A 72 -2.17 -3.06 -12.76
N PHE A 73 -0.90 -3.43 -12.53
CA PHE A 73 -0.32 -3.59 -11.21
C PHE A 73 -0.46 -2.31 -10.36
N ASP A 74 -0.02 -1.17 -10.90
CA ASP A 74 -0.12 0.13 -10.22
C ASP A 74 -1.58 0.58 -10.04
N GLY A 75 -2.43 0.31 -11.02
CA GLY A 75 -3.86 0.60 -10.93
C GLY A 75 -4.50 -0.11 -9.75
N ARG A 76 -4.21 -1.41 -9.58
CA ARG A 76 -4.71 -2.20 -8.45
C ARG A 76 -4.12 -1.77 -7.12
N GLY A 77 -2.81 -1.54 -7.05
CA GLY A 77 -2.14 -1.05 -5.85
C GLY A 77 -2.73 0.27 -5.37
N MET A 78 -2.96 1.22 -6.28
CA MET A 78 -3.61 2.48 -5.97
C MET A 78 -5.03 2.28 -5.40
N HIS A 79 -5.87 1.45 -6.02
CA HIS A 79 -7.23 1.22 -5.52
C HIS A 79 -7.23 0.54 -4.14
N MET A 80 -6.39 -0.47 -3.94
CA MET A 80 -6.28 -1.15 -2.63
C MET A 80 -5.72 -0.24 -1.55
N SER A 81 -4.76 0.64 -1.85
CA SER A 81 -4.26 1.60 -0.86
C SER A 81 -5.33 2.61 -0.39
N ARG A 82 -6.31 2.93 -1.25
CA ARG A 82 -7.46 3.76 -0.88
C ARG A 82 -8.46 3.00 -0.03
N GLU A 83 -8.69 1.72 -0.34
CA GLU A 83 -9.49 0.83 0.49
C GLU A 83 -8.86 0.66 1.88
N LEU A 84 -7.54 0.47 1.94
CA LEU A 84 -6.76 0.46 3.17
C LEU A 84 -6.95 1.73 3.98
N GLN A 85 -6.86 2.92 3.36
CA GLN A 85 -7.11 4.18 4.06
C GLN A 85 -8.52 4.24 4.66
N ARG A 86 -9.53 3.69 3.98
CA ARG A 86 -10.91 3.70 4.46
C ARG A 86 -11.11 2.78 5.66
N GLU A 87 -10.53 1.59 5.64
CA GLU A 87 -10.61 0.66 6.78
C GLU A 87 -9.84 1.19 8.00
N LEU A 88 -8.62 1.70 7.79
CA LEU A 88 -7.79 2.23 8.88
C LEU A 88 -8.32 3.54 9.47
N GLY A 89 -9.05 4.32 8.68
CA GLY A 89 -9.60 5.60 9.08
C GLY A 89 -8.54 6.65 9.44
N ARG A 90 -8.95 7.69 10.17
CA ARG A 90 -8.17 8.93 10.36
C ARG A 90 -6.96 8.80 11.30
N GLN A 91 -6.81 7.68 11.98
CA GLN A 91 -5.62 7.41 12.81
C GLN A 91 -4.38 7.16 11.94
N TYR A 92 -4.59 6.80 10.67
CA TYR A 92 -3.56 6.47 9.71
C TYR A 92 -3.60 7.40 8.50
N ALA A 93 -2.47 7.53 7.84
CA ALA A 93 -2.32 8.19 6.55
C ALA A 93 -1.56 7.27 5.60
N VAL A 94 -2.25 6.77 4.59
CA VAL A 94 -1.70 5.85 3.59
C VAL A 94 -1.10 6.65 2.43
N HIS A 95 0.11 6.30 2.04
CA HIS A 95 0.78 6.87 0.87
C HIS A 95 1.15 5.77 -0.10
N TYR A 96 0.57 5.78 -1.30
CA TYR A 96 0.92 4.85 -2.38
C TYR A 96 2.11 5.37 -3.18
N PHE A 97 3.08 4.51 -3.48
CA PHE A 97 4.17 4.84 -4.41
C PHE A 97 3.99 4.05 -5.70
N PHE A 98 3.93 4.77 -6.82
CA PHE A 98 3.85 4.14 -8.14
C PHE A 98 5.15 3.44 -8.48
N THR A 99 5.06 2.20 -8.94
CA THR A 99 6.23 1.43 -9.36
C THR A 99 6.70 1.85 -10.76
N PHE A 100 5.80 2.34 -11.62
CA PHE A 100 6.09 2.65 -13.01
C PHE A 100 5.99 4.14 -13.37
N ALA A 101 6.95 4.62 -14.15
CA ALA A 101 6.96 6.00 -14.65
C ALA A 101 5.73 6.27 -15.53
N GLY A 102 4.94 7.28 -15.17
CA GLY A 102 3.73 7.66 -15.88
C GLY A 102 2.44 7.00 -15.38
N ALA A 103 2.52 5.93 -14.57
CA ALA A 103 1.36 5.30 -13.92
C ALA A 103 0.56 6.31 -13.10
N ARG A 104 1.28 7.18 -12.37
CA ARG A 104 0.67 8.27 -11.60
C ARG A 104 -0.28 9.14 -12.42
N ALA A 105 0.17 9.63 -13.57
CA ALA A 105 -0.61 10.54 -14.40
C ALA A 105 -1.87 9.85 -14.97
N LYS A 106 -1.74 8.56 -15.31
CA LYS A 106 -2.86 7.74 -15.81
C LYS A 106 -3.90 7.48 -14.74
N TRP A 107 -3.47 7.09 -13.54
CA TRP A 107 -4.38 6.54 -12.55
C TRP A 107 -4.98 7.58 -11.60
N LEU A 108 -4.28 8.67 -11.30
CA LEU A 108 -4.85 9.71 -10.42
C LEU A 108 -6.13 10.35 -10.99
N THR A 109 -6.27 10.43 -12.31
CA THR A 109 -7.49 10.95 -12.95
C THR A 109 -8.69 10.05 -12.71
N THR A 110 -8.50 8.74 -12.52
CA THR A 110 -9.60 7.78 -12.32
C THR A 110 -10.26 7.88 -10.95
N VAL A 111 -9.63 8.58 -10.00
CA VAL A 111 -10.12 8.73 -8.62
C VAL A 111 -10.31 10.20 -8.22
N ALA A 112 -10.29 11.12 -9.18
CA ALA A 112 -10.36 12.57 -8.92
C ALA A 112 -11.67 12.98 -8.23
N ASP A 113 -12.78 12.34 -8.60
CA ASP A 113 -14.13 12.67 -8.10
C ASP A 113 -14.51 11.92 -6.81
N ASP A 114 -13.62 11.07 -6.29
CA ASP A 114 -13.81 10.29 -5.08
C ASP A 114 -12.75 10.68 -4.05
N PRO A 115 -13.02 11.66 -3.17
CA PRO A 115 -12.04 12.07 -2.17
C PRO A 115 -11.82 10.98 -1.12
N CYS A 116 -10.56 10.65 -0.83
CA CYS A 116 -10.17 9.73 0.24
C CYS A 116 -9.26 10.47 1.24
N PRO A 117 -9.81 11.11 2.29
CA PRO A 117 -9.02 11.88 3.24
C PRO A 117 -7.97 11.02 3.96
N GLY A 118 -6.74 11.54 4.04
CA GLY A 118 -5.59 10.82 4.64
C GLY A 118 -4.79 10.01 3.62
N TRP A 119 -5.38 9.68 2.48
CA TRP A 119 -4.71 9.00 1.38
C TRP A 119 -3.97 9.98 0.47
N THR A 120 -2.78 9.59 0.02
CA THR A 120 -1.98 10.32 -0.97
C THR A 120 -1.22 9.34 -1.87
N ALA A 121 -0.71 9.80 -3.00
CA ALA A 121 0.16 8.99 -3.86
C ALA A 121 1.22 9.83 -4.58
N SER A 122 2.41 9.24 -4.80
CA SER A 122 3.53 9.85 -5.54
C SER A 122 4.19 8.92 -6.55
#